data_AF-A0A1J4VSN7-F1
#
_entry.id   AF-A0A1J4VSN7-F1
#
_cell.length_a   1.000
_cell.length_b   1.000
_cell.length_c   1.000
_cell.angle_alpha   90.00
_cell.angle_beta   90.00
_cell.angle_gamma   90.00
#
_symmetry.space_group_name_H-M   'P 1'
#
loop_
_entity.id
_entity.type
_entity.pdbx_description
1 polymer ?
#
loop_
_entity_poly.entity_id
_entity_poly.type
_entity_poly.pdbx_seq_one_letter_code
_entity_poly.pdbx_strand_id
1 'polypeptide(L)'
;MKNHFKILKADIKRELASLESLKLELAKVYPKSIELSIKIRTTAGILHDFYTGIEKIFQRIATEMDGEIPKGEDWHIDLLKRMAISLPQIRPEVIGEKLARELEEYLRFRHLFRNIYGFGLRWERIATLAKALPKILKKFEAALQKFFQFLDKLSKNMPK
;
A
#
# COMPACT_ATOMS: atom_id res chain seq x y z
N MET A 1 11.67 -23.19 -4.82
CA MET A 1 11.11 -21.99 -5.51
C MET A 1 9.59 -21.98 -5.64
N LYS A 2 8.88 -23.03 -6.07
CA LYS A 2 7.38 -22.99 -6.13
C LYS A 2 6.70 -22.72 -4.79
N ASN A 3 7.25 -23.24 -3.69
CA ASN A 3 6.77 -22.92 -2.34
C ASN A 3 7.02 -21.46 -1.93
N HIS A 4 8.05 -20.82 -2.49
CA HIS A 4 8.40 -19.43 -2.18
C HIS A 4 7.33 -18.46 -2.68
N PHE A 5 6.86 -18.59 -3.92
CA PHE A 5 5.77 -17.75 -4.43
C PHE A 5 4.44 -17.99 -3.73
N LYS A 6 4.18 -19.23 -3.27
CA LYS A 6 3.01 -19.51 -2.43
C LYS A 6 3.07 -18.74 -1.11
N ILE A 7 4.25 -18.71 -0.46
CA ILE A 7 4.48 -17.95 0.77
C ILE A 7 4.31 -16.45 0.51
N LEU A 8 4.96 -15.90 -0.52
CA LEU A 8 4.81 -14.49 -0.91
C LEU A 8 3.34 -14.11 -1.13
N LYS A 9 2.59 -14.93 -1.88
CA LYS A 9 1.15 -14.69 -2.09
C LYS A 9 0.34 -14.75 -0.80
N ALA A 10 0.66 -15.67 0.10
CA ALA A 10 -0.02 -15.78 1.40
C ALA A 10 0.25 -14.55 2.28
N ASP A 11 1.51 -14.09 2.34
CA ASP A 11 1.90 -12.90 3.10
C ASP A 11 1.24 -11.63 2.56
N ILE A 12 1.20 -11.45 1.23
CA ILE A 12 0.51 -10.31 0.61
C ILE A 12 -1.00 -10.37 0.88
N LYS A 13 -1.62 -11.56 0.78
CA LYS A 13 -3.06 -11.72 1.06
C LYS A 13 -3.41 -11.39 2.51
N ARG A 14 -2.54 -11.77 3.45
CA ARG A 14 -2.72 -11.41 4.87
C ARG A 14 -2.70 -9.89 5.06
N GLU A 15 -1.72 -9.20 4.47
CA GLU A 15 -1.64 -7.75 4.60
C GLU A 15 -2.82 -7.05 3.90
N LEU A 16 -3.28 -7.55 2.74
CA LEU A 16 -4.49 -7.07 2.08
C LEU A 16 -5.74 -7.17 2.98
N ALA A 17 -5.90 -8.27 3.73
CA ALA A 17 -7.01 -8.41 4.68
C ALA A 17 -6.95 -7.37 5.81
N SER A 18 -5.74 -6.99 6.26
CA SER A 18 -5.55 -5.89 7.19
C SER A 18 -5.98 -4.54 6.59
N LEU A 19 -5.62 -4.27 5.33
CA LEU A 19 -6.05 -3.04 4.63
C LEU A 19 -7.58 -2.97 4.46
N GLU A 20 -8.21 -4.10 4.15
CA GLU A 20 -9.67 -4.21 4.09
C GLU A 20 -10.32 -3.94 5.45
N SER A 21 -9.72 -4.42 6.54
CA SER A 21 -10.18 -4.13 7.90
C SER A 21 -10.09 -2.63 8.23
N LEU A 22 -8.99 -1.96 7.84
CA LEU A 22 -8.84 -0.50 7.99
C LEU A 22 -9.89 0.28 7.20
N LYS A 23 -10.23 -0.16 5.98
CA LYS A 23 -11.32 0.44 5.19
C LYS A 23 -12.67 0.32 5.93
N LEU A 24 -12.97 -0.84 6.50
CA LEU A 24 -14.21 -1.05 7.27
C LEU A 24 -14.23 -0.21 8.55
N GLU A 25 -13.10 -0.08 9.23
CA GLU A 25 -12.96 0.80 10.39
C GLU A 25 -13.22 2.26 10.01
N LEU A 26 -12.62 2.74 8.91
CA LEU A 26 -12.84 4.09 8.40
C LEU A 26 -14.32 4.39 8.14
N ALA A 27 -15.04 3.43 7.54
CA ALA A 27 -16.47 3.56 7.27
C ALA A 27 -17.30 3.74 8.56
N LYS A 28 -16.84 3.23 9.71
CA LYS A 28 -17.50 3.39 11.03
C LYS A 28 -17.22 4.75 11.68
N VAL A 29 -16.17 5.47 11.25
CA VAL A 29 -15.80 6.80 11.80
C VAL A 29 -16.71 7.90 11.25
N TYR A 30 -17.06 7.84 9.97
CA TYR A 30 -17.87 8.88 9.31
C TYR A 30 -19.28 9.11 9.87
N PRO A 31 -20.08 8.08 10.24
CA PRO A 31 -21.45 8.28 10.68
C PRO A 31 -21.58 8.75 12.14
N LYS A 32 -20.49 8.79 12.92
CA LYS A 32 -20.56 9.16 14.34
C LYS A 32 -20.40 10.66 14.53
N SER A 33 -21.28 11.26 15.33
CA SER A 33 -21.16 12.59 15.91
C SER A 33 -20.12 12.57 17.05
N ILE A 34 -18.84 12.41 16.68
CA ILE A 34 -17.69 12.51 17.58
C ILE A 34 -17.05 13.90 17.49
N GLU A 35 -16.32 14.27 18.54
CA GLU A 35 -15.49 15.48 18.55
C GLU A 35 -14.53 15.52 17.35
N LEU A 36 -14.38 16.69 16.72
CA LEU A 36 -13.57 16.86 15.52
C LEU A 36 -12.11 16.45 15.73
N SER A 37 -11.54 16.72 16.91
CA SER A 37 -10.16 16.36 17.25
C SER A 37 -9.94 14.83 17.23
N ILE A 38 -10.89 14.08 17.79
CA ILE A 38 -10.92 12.61 17.81
C ILE A 38 -11.10 12.11 16.37
N LYS A 39 -12.03 12.69 15.62
CA LYS A 39 -12.26 12.33 14.21
C LYS A 39 -10.99 12.48 13.38
N ILE A 40 -10.30 13.61 13.52
CA ILE A 40 -9.03 13.90 12.83
C ILE A 40 -7.99 12.84 13.22
N ARG A 41 -7.78 12.60 14.52
CA ARG A 41 -6.77 11.67 15.01
C ARG A 41 -7.02 10.24 14.54
N THR A 42 -8.24 9.74 14.69
CA THR A 42 -8.61 8.39 14.26
C THR A 42 -8.48 8.23 12.75
N THR A 43 -9.01 9.18 11.96
CA THR A 43 -8.92 9.10 10.50
C THR A 43 -7.47 9.17 10.02
N ALA A 44 -6.65 10.05 10.62
CA ALA A 44 -5.25 10.18 10.30
C ALA A 44 -4.45 8.90 10.61
N GLY A 45 -4.71 8.26 11.76
CA GLY A 45 -4.10 6.97 12.10
C GLY A 45 -4.43 5.89 11.07
N ILE A 46 -5.71 5.77 10.69
CA ILE A 46 -6.13 4.80 9.67
C ILE A 46 -5.43 5.04 8.32
N LEU A 47 -5.30 6.30 7.89
CA LEU A 47 -4.60 6.64 6.65
C LEU A 47 -3.10 6.33 6.71
N HIS A 48 -2.47 6.59 7.85
CA HIS A 48 -1.08 6.24 8.10
C HIS A 48 -0.86 4.72 8.01
N ASP A 49 -1.73 3.94 8.65
CA ASP A 49 -1.62 2.48 8.70
C ASP A 49 -1.93 1.87 7.34
N PHE A 50 -2.87 2.46 6.60
CA PHE A 50 -3.19 2.05 5.23
C PHE A 50 -1.96 2.11 4.31
N TYR A 51 -1.23 3.23 4.30
CA TYR A 51 -0.03 3.32 3.47
C TYR A 51 1.09 2.43 4.01
N THR A 52 1.22 2.31 5.33
CA THR A 52 2.22 1.43 5.94
C THR A 52 2.01 -0.03 5.53
N GLY A 53 0.76 -0.51 5.43
CA GLY A 53 0.48 -1.86 4.93
C GLY A 53 0.79 -2.04 3.44
N ILE A 54 0.49 -1.04 2.61
CA ILE A 54 0.90 -1.04 1.19
C ILE A 54 2.43 -1.11 1.06
N GLU A 55 3.14 -0.32 1.85
CA GLU A 55 4.60 -0.29 1.87
C GLU A 55 5.20 -1.64 2.33
N LYS A 56 4.59 -2.32 3.31
CA LYS A 56 5.00 -3.67 3.70
C LYS A 56 4.84 -4.69 2.56
N ILE A 57 3.75 -4.60 1.81
CA ILE A 57 3.54 -5.44 0.61
C ILE A 57 4.66 -5.17 -0.40
N PHE A 58 4.96 -3.91 -0.68
CA PHE A 58 6.03 -3.53 -1.61
C PHE A 58 7.41 -3.98 -1.16
N GLN A 59 7.74 -3.81 0.12
CA GLN A 59 8.99 -4.33 0.69
C GLN A 59 9.08 -5.83 0.49
N ARG A 60 7.98 -6.57 0.73
CA ARG A 60 8.01 -8.02 0.55
C ARG A 60 8.19 -8.42 -0.91
N ILE A 61 7.55 -7.72 -1.83
CA ILE A 61 7.78 -7.96 -3.27
C ILE A 61 9.23 -7.64 -3.64
N ALA A 62 9.77 -6.51 -3.19
CA ALA A 62 11.14 -6.12 -3.48
C ALA A 62 12.17 -7.12 -2.94
N THR A 63 12.01 -7.56 -1.69
CA THR A 63 12.90 -8.58 -1.09
C THR A 63 12.87 -9.89 -1.87
N GLU A 64 11.68 -10.38 -2.23
CA GLU A 64 11.53 -11.73 -2.81
C GLU A 64 11.73 -11.77 -4.33
N MET A 65 11.49 -10.66 -5.03
CA MET A 65 11.62 -10.57 -6.49
C MET A 65 12.82 -9.74 -6.93
N ASP A 66 13.03 -8.57 -6.33
CA ASP A 66 14.07 -7.62 -6.76
C ASP A 66 15.42 -7.90 -6.07
N GLY A 67 15.41 -8.71 -5.00
CA GLY A 67 16.59 -9.09 -4.21
C GLY A 67 17.04 -8.03 -3.19
N GLU A 68 16.46 -6.85 -3.23
CA GLU A 68 16.79 -5.75 -2.31
C GLU A 68 15.65 -4.73 -2.17
N ILE A 69 15.64 -4.04 -1.03
CA ILE A 69 14.83 -2.85 -0.79
C ILE A 69 15.74 -1.62 -1.01
N PRO A 70 15.24 -0.52 -1.61
CA PRO A 70 15.97 0.74 -1.67
C PRO A 70 16.51 1.18 -0.29
N LYS A 71 17.58 1.97 -0.30
CA LYS A 71 18.28 2.43 0.91
C LYS A 71 18.38 3.96 0.90
N GLY A 72 18.70 4.55 2.05
CA GLY A 72 18.81 6.00 2.23
C GLY A 72 17.54 6.61 2.82
N GLU A 73 17.51 7.94 2.98
CA GLU A 73 16.39 8.63 3.64
C GLU A 73 15.07 8.56 2.84
N ASP A 74 15.18 8.60 1.51
CA ASP A 74 14.03 8.60 0.58
C ASP A 74 13.64 7.20 0.08
N TRP A 75 14.09 6.13 0.75
CA TRP A 75 13.85 4.76 0.30
C TRP A 75 12.37 4.44 0.09
N HIS A 76 11.49 5.05 0.87
CA HIS A 76 10.04 4.91 0.77
C HIS A 76 9.50 5.37 -0.60
N ILE A 77 10.04 6.49 -1.10
CA ILE A 77 9.68 7.07 -2.41
C ILE A 77 10.21 6.19 -3.52
N ASP A 78 11.47 5.76 -3.41
CA ASP A 78 12.11 4.91 -4.40
C ASP A 78 11.45 3.54 -4.48
N LEU A 79 10.99 3.00 -3.35
CA LEU A 79 10.24 1.75 -3.31
C LEU A 79 8.93 1.89 -4.11
N LEU A 80 8.16 2.96 -3.91
CA LEU A 80 6.94 3.22 -4.65
C LEU A 80 7.21 3.31 -6.17
N LYS A 81 8.24 4.06 -6.57
CA LYS A 81 8.67 4.19 -7.96
C LYS A 81 9.10 2.84 -8.55
N ARG A 82 9.86 2.03 -7.80
CA ARG A 82 10.33 0.70 -8.22
C ARG A 82 9.18 -0.27 -8.47
N MET A 83 8.08 -0.17 -7.71
CA MET A 83 6.88 -0.98 -7.93
C MET A 83 6.09 -0.56 -9.18
N ALA A 84 6.28 0.67 -9.64
CA ALA A 84 5.63 1.24 -10.80
C ALA A 84 6.37 1.01 -12.13
N ILE A 85 7.52 0.33 -12.10
CA ILE A 85 8.31 0.01 -13.28
C ILE A 85 8.43 -1.50 -13.46
N SER A 86 8.56 -1.91 -14.73
CA SER A 86 8.95 -3.26 -15.08
C SER A 86 10.45 -3.43 -14.86
N LEU A 87 10.85 -4.57 -14.30
CA LEU A 87 12.23 -5.02 -14.23
C LEU A 87 12.40 -6.20 -15.18
N PRO A 88 12.97 -6.00 -16.39
CA PRO A 88 13.09 -7.06 -17.39
C PRO A 88 13.70 -8.33 -16.81
N GLN A 89 13.16 -9.48 -17.20
CA GLN A 89 13.53 -10.82 -16.70
C GLN A 89 13.21 -11.11 -15.22
N ILE A 90 12.84 -10.11 -14.42
CA ILE A 90 12.54 -10.27 -12.99
C ILE A 90 11.03 -10.24 -12.75
N ARG A 91 10.37 -9.12 -13.08
CA ARG A 91 8.92 -8.94 -12.93
C ARG A 91 8.38 -7.79 -13.79
N PRO A 92 7.10 -7.82 -14.18
CA PRO A 92 6.41 -6.63 -14.68
C PRO A 92 6.27 -5.57 -13.56
N GLU A 93 5.72 -4.42 -13.94
CA GLU A 93 5.22 -3.45 -12.96
C GLU A 93 4.18 -4.12 -12.04
N VAL A 94 4.24 -3.82 -10.74
CA VAL A 94 3.30 -4.33 -9.75
C VAL A 94 2.07 -3.45 -9.71
N ILE A 95 2.28 -2.14 -9.83
CA ILE A 95 1.25 -1.12 -9.94
C ILE A 95 1.52 -0.30 -11.20
N GLY A 96 0.49 0.24 -11.84
CA GLY A 96 0.69 1.18 -12.94
C GLY A 96 1.02 2.59 -12.44
N GLU A 97 1.67 3.40 -13.28
CA GLU A 97 2.10 4.77 -12.98
C GLU A 97 0.98 5.66 -12.41
N LYS A 98 -0.26 5.52 -12.91
CA LYS A 98 -1.42 6.26 -12.40
C LYS A 98 -1.72 5.94 -10.93
N LEU A 99 -1.66 4.66 -10.55
CA LEU A 99 -1.88 4.25 -9.17
C LEU A 99 -0.72 4.67 -8.28
N ALA A 100 0.52 4.65 -8.79
CA ALA A 100 1.68 5.13 -8.07
C ALA A 100 1.53 6.61 -7.67
N ARG A 101 1.11 7.47 -8.61
CA ARG A 101 0.81 8.89 -8.32
C ARG A 101 -0.28 9.06 -7.26
N GLU A 102 -1.33 8.25 -7.29
CA GLU A 102 -2.39 8.29 -6.29
C GLU A 102 -1.90 7.84 -4.90
N LEU A 103 -1.04 6.81 -4.84
CA LEU A 103 -0.43 6.30 -3.61
C LEU A 103 0.62 7.26 -3.02
N GLU A 104 1.27 8.06 -3.86
CA GLU A 104 2.24 9.06 -3.43
C GLU A 104 1.62 10.12 -2.48
N GLU A 105 0.33 10.44 -2.67
CA GLU A 105 -0.38 11.34 -1.74
C GLU A 105 -0.50 10.76 -0.32
N TYR A 106 -0.65 9.43 -0.22
CA TYR A 106 -0.69 8.72 1.05
C TYR A 106 0.71 8.61 1.67
N LEU A 107 1.75 8.41 0.86
CA LEU A 107 3.14 8.49 1.31
C LEU A 107 3.45 9.87 1.91
N ARG A 108 3.12 10.94 1.16
CA ARG A 108 3.29 12.33 1.63
C ARG A 108 2.55 12.57 2.93
N PHE A 109 1.31 12.07 3.02
CA PHE A 109 0.51 12.18 4.23
C PHE A 109 1.16 11.44 5.42
N ARG A 110 1.68 10.24 5.20
CA ARG A 110 2.37 9.46 6.24
C ARG A 110 3.58 10.22 6.80
N HIS A 111 4.42 10.81 5.94
CA HIS A 111 5.55 11.63 6.40
C HIS A 111 5.07 12.85 7.19
N LEU A 112 4.05 13.55 6.70
CA LEU A 112 3.45 14.68 7.41
C LEU A 112 2.94 14.27 8.81
N PHE A 113 2.21 13.15 8.89
CA PHE A 113 1.61 12.66 10.12
C PHE A 113 2.66 12.29 11.18
N ARG A 114 3.80 11.72 10.77
CA ARG A 114 4.91 11.39 11.68
C ARG A 114 5.62 12.62 12.23
N ASN A 115 5.59 13.75 11.51
CA ASN A 115 6.34 14.96 11.85
C ASN A 115 5.50 16.03 12.56
N ILE A 116 4.17 15.95 12.52
CA ILE A 116 3.27 16.93 13.14
C ILE A 116 2.56 16.28 14.32
N TYR A 117 2.80 16.77 15.54
CA TYR A 117 2.04 16.43 16.74
C TYR A 117 0.59 16.95 16.66
N GLY A 118 -0.24 16.44 15.75
CA GLY A 118 -1.70 16.64 15.68
C GLY A 118 -2.23 18.05 15.33
N PHE A 119 -1.54 19.14 15.71
CA PHE A 119 -2.06 20.51 15.65
C PHE A 119 -2.05 21.15 14.24
N GLY A 120 -1.30 20.60 13.29
CA GLY A 120 -1.23 21.10 11.89
C GLY A 120 -2.05 20.30 10.87
N LEU A 121 -2.83 19.30 11.31
CA LEU A 121 -3.57 18.42 10.42
C LEU A 121 -4.91 19.05 9.99
N ARG A 122 -4.98 19.50 8.73
CA ARG A 122 -6.22 20.02 8.14
C ARG A 122 -7.20 18.91 7.79
N TRP A 123 -8.42 18.98 8.34
CA TRP A 123 -9.47 17.98 8.12
C TRP A 123 -9.80 17.80 6.64
N GLU A 124 -9.79 18.86 5.84
CA GLU A 124 -10.12 18.83 4.41
C GLU A 124 -9.17 17.89 3.64
N ARG A 125 -7.88 17.91 3.99
CA ARG A 125 -6.87 17.03 3.38
C ARG A 125 -7.09 15.58 3.80
N ILE A 126 -7.32 15.35 5.09
CA ILE A 126 -7.60 14.01 5.64
C ILE A 126 -8.87 13.42 5.02
N ALA A 127 -9.95 14.20 4.99
CA ALA A 127 -11.23 13.79 4.46
C ALA A 127 -11.15 13.43 2.97
N THR A 128 -10.34 14.15 2.20
CA THR A 128 -10.10 13.83 0.77
C THR A 128 -9.45 12.45 0.61
N LEU A 129 -8.38 12.18 1.34
CA LEU A 129 -7.68 10.88 1.28
C LEU A 129 -8.56 9.74 1.79
N ALA A 130 -9.30 9.97 2.87
CA ALA A 130 -10.22 9.01 3.45
C ALA A 130 -11.38 8.66 2.49
N LYS A 131 -11.97 9.64 1.82
CA LYS A 131 -13.00 9.40 0.78
C LYS A 131 -12.45 8.62 -0.41
N ALA A 132 -11.18 8.84 -0.78
CA ALA A 132 -10.54 8.13 -1.89
C ALA A 132 -10.11 6.69 -1.55
N LEU A 133 -9.85 6.38 -0.27
CA LEU A 133 -9.25 5.13 0.18
C LEU A 133 -9.95 3.87 -0.37
N PRO A 134 -11.30 3.71 -0.32
CA PRO A 134 -11.96 2.52 -0.86
C PRO A 134 -11.68 2.27 -2.35
N LYS A 135 -11.62 3.36 -3.14
CA LYS A 135 -11.33 3.29 -4.57
C LYS A 135 -9.87 2.94 -4.82
N ILE A 136 -8.95 3.51 -4.05
CA ILE A 136 -7.52 3.22 -4.16
C ILE A 136 -7.22 1.77 -3.77
N LEU A 137 -7.81 1.26 -2.69
CA LEU A 137 -7.66 -0.13 -2.28
C LEU A 137 -8.14 -1.09 -3.38
N LYS A 138 -9.32 -0.85 -3.96
CA LYS A 138 -9.82 -1.66 -5.08
C LYS A 138 -8.89 -1.69 -6.30
N LYS A 139 -8.30 -0.54 -6.64
CA LYS A 139 -7.30 -0.46 -7.72
C LYS A 139 -6.03 -1.24 -7.39
N PHE A 140 -5.59 -1.15 -6.13
CA PHE A 140 -4.42 -1.85 -5.63
C PHE A 140 -4.62 -3.36 -5.61
N GLU A 141 -5.78 -3.84 -5.16
CA GLU A 141 -6.16 -5.26 -5.26
C GLU A 141 -6.12 -5.75 -6.69
N ALA A 142 -6.72 -5.00 -7.63
CA ALA A 142 -6.71 -5.36 -9.05
C ALA A 142 -5.29 -5.43 -9.63
N ALA A 143 -4.39 -4.54 -9.20
CA ALA A 143 -2.98 -4.56 -9.60
C ALA A 143 -2.27 -5.81 -9.04
N LEU A 144 -2.47 -6.13 -7.76
CA LEU A 144 -1.92 -7.33 -7.14
C LEU A 144 -2.47 -8.62 -7.74
N GLN A 145 -3.71 -8.66 -8.21
CA GLN A 145 -4.24 -9.81 -8.93
C GLN A 145 -3.48 -10.06 -10.24
N LYS A 146 -3.13 -9.01 -11.00
CA LYS A 146 -2.29 -9.14 -12.20
C LYS A 146 -0.89 -9.66 -11.84
N PHE A 147 -0.31 -9.13 -10.77
CA PHE A 147 0.98 -9.61 -10.26
C PHE A 147 0.93 -11.08 -9.82
N PHE A 148 -0.14 -11.52 -9.15
CA PHE A 148 -0.35 -12.92 -8.77
C PHE A 148 -0.47 -13.85 -9.97
N GLN A 149 -1.13 -13.42 -11.05
CA GLN A 149 -1.19 -14.19 -12.29
C GLN A 149 0.19 -14.35 -12.93
N PHE A 150 1.03 -13.31 -12.86
CA PHE A 150 2.42 -13.40 -13.28
C PHE A 150 3.19 -14.45 -12.46
N LEU A 151 3.10 -14.43 -11.12
CA LEU A 151 3.75 -15.42 -10.26
C LEU A 151 3.29 -16.85 -10.56
N ASP A 152 2.00 -17.05 -10.82
CA ASP A 152 1.45 -18.37 -11.17
C ASP A 152 1.99 -18.89 -12.51
N LYS A 153 2.13 -18.01 -13.52
CA LYS A 153 2.76 -18.35 -14.80
C LYS A 153 4.24 -18.71 -14.62
N LEU A 154 4.98 -17.91 -13.85
CA LEU A 154 6.39 -18.16 -13.56
C LEU A 154 6.58 -19.50 -12.85
N SER A 155 5.73 -19.82 -11.87
CA SER A 155 5.76 -21.11 -11.16
C SER A 155 5.44 -22.32 -12.04
N LYS A 156 4.66 -22.16 -13.11
CA LYS A 156 4.31 -23.25 -14.04
C LYS A 156 5.44 -23.54 -15.02
N ASN A 157 6.15 -22.51 -15.47
CA ASN A 157 7.21 -22.61 -16.47
C ASN A 157 8.56 -23.06 -15.90
N MET A 158 8.69 -23.17 -14.57
CA MET A 158 9.91 -23.70 -13.95
C MET A 158 9.92 -25.24 -13.87
N PRO A 159 11.04 -25.89 -14.26
CA PRO A 159 11.26 -27.32 -14.01
C PRO A 159 11.14 -27.65 -12.50
N LYS A 160 10.81 -28.90 -12.19
CA LYS A 160 10.56 -29.37 -10.81
C LYS A 160 11.78 -29.21 -9.93
#